data_AF-A0ABD1D5P8-F1
#
_entry.id   AF-A0ABD1D5P8-F1
#
_cell.length_a   1.000
_cell.length_b   1.000
_cell.length_c   1.000
_cell.angle_alpha   90.00
_cell.angle_beta   90.00
_cell.angle_gamma   90.00
#
_symmetry.space_group_name_H-M   'P 1'
#
loop_
_entity.id
_entity.type
_entity.pdbx_description
1 polymer ?
#
loop_
_entity_poly.entity_id
_entity_poly.type
_entity_poly.pdbx_seq_one_letter_code
_entity_poly.pdbx_strand_id
1 'polypeptide(L)'
;MKLLHQHQHQQNVEKRIHHETTTWIPILKYNKEQGEDGSYKTEYQTGNNIVHEESGYLKDFSDAHPNGVLVQQGAYSYEAPDGQVIHVQYTADEKGFRVTGDHLPTEPPIPEGIRKGLEEIYAGIRRREQEGKNDPKYAETAAQRAELDYNGQYYHQ
;
A
#
# COMPACT_ATOMS: atom_id res chain seq x y z
N MET A 1 -26.05 68.42 -25.57
CA MET A 1 -26.57 67.31 -26.41
C MET A 1 -26.40 66.00 -25.64
N LYS A 2 -27.45 65.17 -25.57
CA LYS A 2 -27.44 63.75 -25.16
C LYS A 2 -26.38 62.99 -25.98
N LEU A 3 -25.71 61.95 -25.49
CA LEU A 3 -26.26 60.61 -25.33
C LEU A 3 -25.40 59.70 -24.40
N LEU A 4 -26.12 58.89 -23.62
CA LEU A 4 -25.75 57.64 -22.95
C LEU A 4 -24.78 56.73 -23.75
N HIS A 5 -23.99 55.91 -23.05
CA HIS A 5 -24.27 54.46 -22.90
C HIS A 5 -23.55 53.89 -21.67
N GLN A 6 -24.37 53.44 -20.72
CA GLN A 6 -24.06 52.51 -19.64
C GLN A 6 -23.57 51.18 -20.23
N HIS A 7 -22.49 50.62 -19.68
CA HIS A 7 -22.34 49.17 -19.55
C HIS A 7 -21.84 48.89 -18.13
N GLN A 8 -22.80 48.53 -17.28
CA GLN A 8 -22.51 47.68 -16.14
C GLN A 8 -22.04 46.34 -16.70
N HIS A 9 -20.87 45.88 -16.30
CA HIS A 9 -20.67 44.45 -16.07
C HIS A 9 -20.22 44.28 -14.64
N GLN A 10 -21.22 43.90 -13.84
CA GLN A 10 -21.10 43.36 -12.51
C GLN A 10 -20.14 42.16 -12.52
N GLN A 11 -19.27 42.16 -11.52
CA GLN A 11 -19.05 41.05 -10.59
C GLN A 11 -18.95 39.66 -11.22
N ASN A 12 -17.74 39.12 -11.29
CA ASN A 12 -17.55 37.69 -11.12
C ASN A 12 -16.32 37.41 -10.24
N VAL A 13 -16.57 37.56 -8.94
CA VAL A 13 -16.04 36.78 -7.81
C VAL A 13 -14.60 36.28 -7.98
N GLU A 14 -13.67 37.11 -7.52
CA GLU A 14 -12.41 36.65 -6.96
C GLU A 14 -12.71 35.66 -5.80
N LYS A 15 -12.67 34.35 -6.06
CA LYS A 15 -12.41 33.37 -4.97
C LYS A 15 -10.90 33.25 -4.81
N ARG A 16 -10.27 34.32 -4.32
CA ARG A 16 -9.02 34.17 -3.60
C ARG A 16 -9.39 33.41 -2.33
N ILE A 17 -8.99 32.14 -2.23
CA ILE A 17 -9.06 31.42 -0.96
C ILE A 17 -8.01 32.07 -0.05
N HIS A 18 -8.44 33.12 0.65
CA HIS A 18 -7.71 33.71 1.74
C HIS A 18 -7.75 32.71 2.90
N HIS A 19 -6.77 31.82 2.99
CA HIS A 19 -6.51 31.07 4.23
C HIS A 19 -5.81 32.01 5.21
N GLU A 20 -6.60 32.90 5.82
CA GLU A 20 -6.20 33.81 6.89
C GLU A 20 -6.59 33.20 8.23
N THR A 21 -5.75 32.33 8.82
CA THR A 21 -5.70 32.12 10.28
C THR A 21 -4.34 31.55 10.67
N THR A 22 -3.39 32.40 11.08
CA THR A 22 -2.16 31.96 11.78
C THR A 22 -2.43 31.74 13.27
N THR A 23 -3.60 31.21 13.62
CA THR A 23 -3.88 30.86 15.01
C THR A 23 -2.91 29.76 15.41
N TRP A 24 -2.16 29.98 16.48
CA TRP A 24 -1.26 28.98 17.03
C TRP A 24 -2.03 27.69 17.33
N ILE A 25 -1.51 26.56 16.84
CA ILE A 25 -2.06 25.23 17.11
C ILE A 25 -1.20 24.59 18.22
N PRO A 26 -1.77 24.27 19.40
CA PRO A 26 -1.03 23.63 20.47
C PRO A 26 -0.57 22.22 20.10
N ILE A 27 0.52 21.78 20.71
CA ILE A 27 0.80 20.35 20.86
C ILE A 27 0.13 19.90 22.17
N LEU A 28 -0.84 19.00 22.05
CA LEU A 28 -1.60 18.45 23.20
C LEU A 28 -0.88 17.26 23.84
N LYS A 29 -0.18 16.47 23.03
CA LYS A 29 0.61 15.31 23.47
C LYS A 29 1.89 15.25 22.66
N TYR A 30 2.99 14.91 23.33
CA TYR A 30 4.26 14.58 22.70
C TYR A 30 4.98 13.56 23.57
N ASN A 31 5.36 12.43 23.00
CA ASN A 31 6.23 11.45 23.65
C ASN A 31 7.25 10.94 22.62
N LYS A 32 8.46 10.72 23.10
CA LYS A 32 9.59 10.23 22.32
C LYS A 32 10.42 9.29 23.20
N GLU A 33 10.60 8.08 22.71
CA GLU A 33 11.37 7.03 23.33
C GLU A 33 12.50 6.63 22.38
N GLN A 34 13.68 6.36 22.94
CA GLN A 34 14.87 5.94 22.19
C GLN A 34 15.47 4.74 22.90
N GLY A 35 15.56 3.61 22.21
CA GLY A 35 16.25 2.40 22.66
C GLY A 35 17.77 2.49 22.46
N GLU A 36 18.51 1.73 23.25
CA GLU A 36 19.98 1.62 23.14
C GLU A 36 20.42 0.92 21.84
N ASP A 37 19.55 0.09 21.27
CA ASP A 37 19.71 -0.62 20.00
C ASP A 37 19.45 0.25 18.76
N GLY A 38 19.19 1.55 18.96
CA GLY A 38 18.83 2.48 17.89
C GLY A 38 17.36 2.44 17.48
N SER A 39 16.55 1.59 18.10
CA SER A 39 15.09 1.65 17.95
C SER A 39 14.54 2.94 18.55
N TYR A 40 13.41 3.40 18.04
CA TYR A 40 12.73 4.58 18.56
C TYR A 40 11.21 4.46 18.46
N LYS A 41 10.53 5.27 19.24
CA LYS A 41 9.09 5.48 19.13
C LYS A 41 8.78 6.96 19.34
N THR A 42 7.88 7.49 18.54
CA THR A 42 7.38 8.87 18.69
C THR A 42 5.87 8.89 18.57
N GLU A 43 5.22 9.73 19.35
CA GLU A 43 3.80 10.04 19.21
C GLU A 43 3.57 11.52 19.48
N TYR A 44 2.65 12.12 18.72
CA TYR A 44 2.19 13.48 19.01
C TYR A 44 0.73 13.68 18.63
N GLN A 45 0.12 14.64 19.31
CA GLN A 45 -1.23 15.13 19.03
C GLN A 45 -1.23 16.64 19.04
N THR A 46 -1.94 17.23 18.09
CA THR A 46 -2.08 18.68 17.93
C THR A 46 -3.50 19.15 18.25
N GLY A 47 -3.66 20.46 18.48
CA GLY A 47 -4.95 21.08 18.79
C GLY A 47 -5.96 21.09 17.65
N ASN A 48 -5.53 20.80 16.41
CA ASN A 48 -6.39 20.67 15.24
C ASN A 48 -6.57 19.21 14.81
N ASN A 49 -6.63 18.29 15.78
CA ASN A 49 -6.94 16.87 15.58
C ASN A 49 -5.94 16.08 14.70
N ILE A 50 -4.72 16.59 14.47
CA ILE A 50 -3.66 15.76 13.87
C ILE A 50 -3.10 14.86 14.97
N VAL A 51 -3.15 13.55 14.74
CA VAL A 51 -2.56 12.50 15.58
C VAL A 51 -1.54 11.75 14.75
N HIS A 52 -0.38 11.47 15.33
CA HIS A 52 0.68 10.70 14.69
C HIS A 52 1.34 9.77 15.69
N GLU A 53 1.61 8.55 15.25
CA GLU A 53 2.45 7.58 15.95
C GLU A 53 3.40 6.92 14.95
N GLU A 54 4.63 6.70 15.38
CA GLU A 54 5.67 6.05 14.57
C GLU A 54 6.62 5.28 15.48
N SER A 55 7.09 4.15 14.99
CA SER A 55 8.28 3.47 15.51
C SER A 55 9.22 3.09 14.39
N GLY A 56 10.49 2.96 14.73
CA GLY A 56 11.49 2.47 13.80
C GLY A 56 12.57 1.65 14.50
N TYR A 57 13.17 0.75 13.75
CA TYR A 57 14.28 -0.10 14.21
C TYR A 57 15.18 -0.48 13.04
N LEU A 58 16.44 -0.81 13.34
CA LEU A 58 17.40 -1.28 12.35
C LEU A 58 17.32 -2.81 12.27
N LYS A 59 16.95 -3.34 11.10
CA LYS A 59 17.03 -4.77 10.79
C LYS A 59 18.49 -5.16 10.51
N ASP A 60 18.85 -6.35 10.95
CA ASP A 60 20.20 -6.90 10.82
C ASP A 60 20.73 -6.92 9.39
N PHE A 61 22.06 -6.90 9.31
CA PHE A 61 22.82 -7.04 8.08
C PHE A 61 22.53 -8.38 7.39
N SER A 62 22.49 -8.37 6.07
CA SER A 62 22.39 -9.58 5.24
C SER A 62 23.24 -9.43 3.98
N ASP A 63 23.48 -10.52 3.25
CA ASP A 63 24.21 -10.48 1.97
C ASP A 63 23.55 -9.51 0.96
N ALA A 64 22.22 -9.42 0.99
CA ALA A 64 21.45 -8.49 0.17
C ALA A 64 21.47 -7.03 0.71
N HIS A 65 21.67 -6.85 2.02
CA HIS A 65 21.65 -5.57 2.70
C HIS A 65 22.85 -5.44 3.67
N PRO A 66 24.07 -5.18 3.14
CA PRO A 66 25.30 -5.13 3.95
C PRO A 66 25.38 -3.91 4.87
N ASN A 67 24.46 -2.95 4.73
CA ASN A 67 24.35 -1.77 5.58
C ASN A 67 23.17 -1.84 6.57
N GLY A 68 22.50 -2.99 6.67
CA GLY A 68 21.24 -3.14 7.40
C GLY A 68 20.08 -2.46 6.68
N VAL A 69 18.88 -2.57 7.26
CA VAL A 69 17.66 -1.94 6.71
C VAL A 69 16.95 -1.21 7.83
N LEU A 70 16.77 0.11 7.69
CA LEU A 70 15.89 0.86 8.59
C LEU A 70 14.45 0.49 8.26
N VAL A 71 13.74 -0.07 9.23
CA VAL A 71 12.30 -0.30 9.17
C VAL A 71 11.61 0.81 9.96
N GLN A 72 10.67 1.50 9.33
CA GLN A 72 9.87 2.57 9.94
C GLN A 72 8.39 2.30 9.66
N GLN A 73 7.58 2.29 10.71
CA GLN A 73 6.16 2.00 10.64
C GLN A 73 5.40 3.00 11.49
N GLY A 74 4.25 3.43 11.01
CA GLY A 74 3.46 4.40 11.74
C GLY A 74 2.08 4.59 11.17
N ALA A 75 1.34 5.45 11.86
CA ALA A 75 0.05 5.90 11.44
C ALA A 75 -0.10 7.39 11.72
N TYR A 76 -0.89 8.06 10.89
CA TYR A 76 -1.34 9.41 11.18
C TYR A 76 -2.80 9.58 10.79
N SER A 77 -3.46 10.51 11.47
CA SER A 77 -4.81 10.93 11.13
C SER A 77 -4.95 12.44 11.18
N TYR A 78 -5.85 12.97 10.36
CA TYR A 78 -6.18 14.38 10.31
C TYR A 78 -7.62 14.57 9.81
N GLU A 79 -8.20 15.72 10.11
CA GLU A 79 -9.51 16.12 9.61
C GLU A 79 -9.34 16.85 8.26
N ALA A 80 -9.94 16.33 7.21
CA ALA A 80 -9.95 16.94 5.88
C ALA A 80 -10.90 18.15 5.82
N PRO A 81 -10.78 19.04 4.81
CA PRO A 81 -11.63 20.23 4.70
C PRO A 81 -13.14 19.96 4.59
N ASP A 82 -13.54 18.73 4.25
CA ASP A 82 -14.93 18.27 4.19
C ASP A 82 -15.44 17.65 5.51
N GLY A 83 -14.61 17.63 6.55
CA GLY A 83 -14.89 17.03 7.87
C GLY A 83 -14.63 15.54 7.93
N GLN A 84 -14.17 14.89 6.85
CA GLN A 84 -13.79 13.48 6.89
C GLN A 84 -12.49 13.31 7.69
N VAL A 85 -12.47 12.36 8.63
CA VAL A 85 -11.21 11.97 9.28
C VAL A 85 -10.45 11.00 8.37
N ILE A 86 -9.32 11.45 7.87
CA ILE A 86 -8.40 10.65 7.07
C ILE A 86 -7.48 9.88 8.00
N HIS A 87 -7.36 8.57 7.78
CA HIS A 87 -6.42 7.70 8.46
C HIS A 87 -5.46 7.10 7.44
N VAL A 88 -4.17 7.12 7.76
CA VAL A 88 -3.10 6.57 6.95
C VAL A 88 -2.23 5.69 7.84
N GLN A 89 -1.97 4.47 7.41
CA GLN A 89 -0.94 3.60 7.98
C GLN A 89 0.16 3.41 6.94
N TYR A 90 1.40 3.27 7.39
CA TYR A 90 2.53 3.11 6.49
C TYR A 90 3.61 2.18 7.03
N THR A 91 4.38 1.65 6.10
CA THR A 91 5.60 0.88 6.35
C THR A 91 6.65 1.27 5.32
N ALA A 92 7.82 1.67 5.78
CA ALA A 92 9.02 1.88 4.98
C ALA A 92 10.07 0.84 5.38
N ASP A 93 10.53 0.05 4.42
CA ASP A 93 11.56 -0.99 4.61
C ASP A 93 12.29 -1.28 3.29
N GLU A 94 12.97 -2.43 3.17
CA GLU A 94 13.71 -2.83 1.97
C GLU A 94 12.84 -2.96 0.71
N LYS A 95 11.52 -3.12 0.88
CA LYS A 95 10.55 -3.19 -0.22
C LYS A 95 9.94 -1.82 -0.54
N GLY A 96 10.54 -0.73 -0.05
CA GLY A 96 10.10 0.64 -0.28
C GLY A 96 8.99 1.11 0.66
N PHE A 97 8.38 2.25 0.33
CA PHE A 97 7.30 2.87 1.10
C PHE A 97 5.94 2.32 0.66
N ARG A 98 5.17 1.77 1.60
CA ARG A 98 3.84 1.21 1.38
C ARG A 98 2.86 1.84 2.35
N VAL A 99 1.70 2.22 1.83
CA VAL A 99 0.66 2.95 2.57
C VAL A 99 -0.69 2.28 2.41
N THR A 100 -1.51 2.38 3.45
CA THR A 100 -2.92 1.98 3.42
C THR A 100 -3.79 3.09 4.00
N GLY A 101 -4.98 3.27 3.43
CA GLY A 101 -5.97 4.25 3.86
C GLY A 101 -7.12 4.34 2.86
N ASP A 102 -8.35 4.52 3.35
CA ASP A 102 -9.58 4.45 2.54
C ASP A 102 -9.68 5.49 1.42
N HIS A 103 -8.90 6.57 1.54
CA HIS A 103 -8.83 7.68 0.60
C HIS A 103 -7.77 7.47 -0.49
N LEU A 104 -6.97 6.39 -0.41
CA LEU A 104 -5.95 6.08 -1.40
C LEU A 104 -6.56 5.36 -2.61
N PRO A 105 -5.97 5.53 -3.81
CA PRO A 105 -6.39 4.76 -4.98
C PRO A 105 -6.26 3.26 -4.73
N THR A 106 -7.32 2.50 -4.99
CA THR A 106 -7.27 1.04 -5.00
C THR A 106 -6.84 0.54 -6.37
N GLU A 107 -6.10 -0.57 -6.40
CA GLU A 107 -5.80 -1.26 -7.66
C GLU A 107 -7.09 -1.64 -8.40
N PRO A 108 -7.11 -1.56 -9.74
CA PRO A 108 -8.27 -2.00 -10.50
C PRO A 108 -8.52 -3.50 -10.27
N PRO A 109 -9.79 -3.95 -10.30
CA PRO A 109 -10.11 -5.36 -10.15
C PRO A 109 -9.45 -6.19 -11.25
N ILE A 110 -8.99 -7.39 -10.90
CA ILE A 110 -8.43 -8.35 -11.87
C ILE A 110 -9.49 -8.67 -12.94
N PRO A 111 -9.14 -8.58 -14.25
CA PRO A 111 -10.08 -8.90 -15.33
C PRO A 111 -10.63 -10.33 -15.23
N GLU A 112 -11.90 -10.53 -15.58
CA GLU A 112 -12.59 -11.82 -15.46
C GLU A 112 -11.86 -12.96 -16.19
N GLY A 113 -11.33 -12.68 -17.39
CA GLY A 113 -10.59 -13.68 -18.17
C GLY A 113 -9.35 -14.21 -17.44
N ILE A 114 -8.63 -13.34 -16.73
CA ILE A 114 -7.45 -13.74 -15.93
C ILE A 114 -7.90 -14.59 -14.73
N ARG A 115 -8.95 -14.15 -14.02
CA ARG A 115 -9.52 -14.90 -12.90
C ARG A 115 -9.96 -16.31 -13.32
N LYS A 116 -10.68 -16.41 -14.44
CA LYS A 116 -11.15 -17.68 -15.00
C LYS A 116 -10.00 -18.58 -15.43
N GLY A 117 -9.01 -18.01 -16.13
CA GLY A 117 -7.82 -18.76 -16.54
C GLY A 117 -7.06 -19.35 -15.34
N LEU A 118 -6.87 -18.56 -14.27
CA LEU A 118 -6.26 -19.06 -13.04
C LEU A 118 -7.09 -20.17 -12.39
N GLU A 119 -8.42 -20.03 -12.34
CA GLU A 119 -9.32 -21.04 -11.78
C GLU A 119 -9.24 -22.37 -12.55
N GLU A 120 -9.21 -22.32 -13.89
CA GLU A 120 -9.05 -23.50 -14.74
C GLU A 120 -7.70 -24.18 -14.52
N ILE A 121 -6.61 -23.39 -14.44
CA ILE A 121 -5.27 -23.91 -14.13
C ILE A 121 -5.27 -24.62 -12.78
N TYR A 122 -5.79 -23.98 -11.72
CA TYR A 122 -5.87 -24.58 -10.39
C TYR A 122 -6.77 -25.82 -10.35
N ALA A 123 -7.90 -25.82 -11.05
CA ALA A 123 -8.78 -26.97 -11.14
C ALA A 123 -8.09 -28.15 -11.85
N GLY A 124 -7.33 -27.87 -12.91
CA GLY A 124 -6.52 -28.88 -13.60
C GLY A 124 -5.45 -29.49 -12.70
N ILE A 125 -4.72 -28.67 -11.94
CA ILE A 125 -3.72 -29.15 -10.96
C ILE A 125 -4.37 -30.07 -9.93
N ARG A 126 -5.46 -29.61 -9.28
CA ARG A 126 -6.18 -30.42 -8.27
C ARG A 126 -6.67 -31.75 -8.83
N ARG A 127 -7.18 -31.75 -10.07
CA ARG A 127 -7.66 -32.97 -10.71
C ARG A 127 -6.53 -33.98 -10.89
N ARG A 128 -5.38 -33.55 -11.42
CA ARG A 128 -4.20 -34.43 -11.58
C ARG A 128 -3.68 -34.97 -10.25
N GLU A 129 -3.69 -34.17 -9.20
CA GLU A 129 -3.30 -34.62 -7.86
C GLU A 129 -4.27 -35.67 -7.29
N GLN A 130 -5.57 -35.48 -7.49
CA GLN A 130 -6.58 -36.46 -7.08
C GLN A 130 -6.46 -37.76 -7.88
N GLU A 131 -6.24 -37.67 -9.20
CA GLU A 131 -5.99 -38.82 -10.06
C GLU A 131 -4.75 -39.60 -9.60
N GLY A 132 -3.64 -38.94 -9.28
CA GLY A 132 -2.45 -39.61 -8.74
C GLY A 132 -2.65 -40.23 -7.36
N LYS A 133 -3.54 -39.68 -6.53
CA LYS A 133 -3.91 -40.31 -5.25
C LYS A 133 -4.80 -41.54 -5.42
N ASN A 134 -5.69 -41.51 -6.42
CA ASN A 134 -6.70 -42.52 -6.63
C ASN A 134 -6.25 -43.64 -7.58
N ASP A 135 -5.27 -43.38 -8.45
CA ASP A 135 -4.70 -44.34 -9.40
C ASP A 135 -3.17 -44.41 -9.25
N PRO A 136 -2.63 -45.49 -8.64
CA PRO A 136 -1.18 -45.64 -8.45
C PRO A 136 -0.41 -45.78 -9.78
N LYS A 137 -1.03 -46.26 -10.86
CA LYS A 137 -0.38 -46.35 -12.18
C LYS A 137 -0.23 -44.97 -12.82
N TYR A 138 -1.22 -44.09 -12.61
CA TYR A 138 -1.12 -42.69 -13.01
C TYR A 138 0.00 -41.97 -12.24
N ALA A 139 0.11 -42.20 -10.93
CA ALA A 139 1.18 -41.63 -10.11
C ALA A 139 2.57 -42.09 -10.56
N GLU A 140 2.74 -43.38 -10.87
CA GLU A 140 4.00 -43.94 -11.37
C GLU A 140 4.38 -43.35 -12.74
N THR A 141 3.42 -43.22 -13.65
CA THR A 141 3.63 -42.59 -14.97
C THR A 141 3.99 -41.11 -14.83
N ALA A 142 3.33 -40.39 -13.92
CA ALA A 142 3.63 -38.98 -13.66
C ALA A 142 5.03 -38.80 -13.05
N ALA A 143 5.47 -39.70 -12.16
CA ALA A 143 6.81 -39.68 -11.59
C ALA A 143 7.91 -39.93 -12.64
N GLN A 144 7.72 -40.91 -13.52
CA GLN A 144 8.65 -41.18 -14.63
C GLN A 144 8.76 -39.98 -15.59
N ARG A 145 7.65 -39.30 -15.88
CA ARG A 145 7.65 -38.07 -16.70
C ARG A 145 8.43 -36.93 -16.02
N ALA A 146 8.23 -36.73 -14.73
CA ALA A 146 8.94 -35.71 -13.97
C ALA A 146 10.46 -35.97 -13.93
N GLU A 147 10.90 -37.23 -13.85
CA GLU A 147 12.32 -37.60 -13.95
C GLU A 147 12.91 -37.31 -15.33
N LEU A 148 12.16 -37.55 -16.41
CA LEU A 148 12.61 -37.24 -17.77
C LEU A 148 12.74 -35.73 -17.99
N ASP A 149 11.78 -34.94 -17.50
CA ASP A 149 11.81 -33.48 -17.57
C ASP A 149 12.99 -32.90 -16.76
N TYR A 150 13.24 -33.44 -15.56
CA TYR A 150 14.39 -33.06 -14.73
C TYR A 150 15.73 -33.36 -15.41
N ASN A 151 15.80 -34.46 -16.17
CA ASN A 151 16.98 -34.86 -16.93
C ASN A 151 17.05 -34.24 -18.35
N GLY A 152 16.12 -33.36 -18.72
CA GLY A 152 16.11 -32.62 -19.99
C GLY A 152 15.81 -33.48 -21.23
N GLN A 153 15.21 -34.65 -21.06
CA GLN A 153 14.90 -35.59 -22.15
C GLN A 153 13.46 -35.33 -22.65
N TYR A 154 13.26 -34.32 -23.49
CA TYR A 154 11.97 -34.10 -24.15
C TYR A 154 11.78 -35.05 -25.33
N TYR A 155 10.61 -35.70 -25.45
CA TYR A 155 10.27 -36.48 -26.63
C TYR A 155 10.11 -35.56 -27.85
N HIS A 156 10.87 -35.84 -28.92
CA HIS A 156 10.51 -35.39 -30.27
C HIS A 156 9.31 -36.21 -30.74
N GLN A 157 8.20 -35.55 -31.01
CA GLN A 157 7.07 -36.13 -31.72
C GLN A 157 7.19 -35.84 -33.22
#